data_AF-A0A6N8CS28-F1
#
_entry.id   AF-A0A6N8CS28-F1
#
_cell.length_a   1.000
_cell.length_b   1.000
_cell.length_c   1.000
_cell.angle_alpha   90.00
_cell.angle_beta   90.00
_cell.angle_gamma   90.00
#
_symmetry.space_group_name_H-M   'P 1'
#
loop_
_entity.id
_entity.type
_entity.pdbx_description
1 polymer ?
#
loop_
_entity_poly.entity_id
_entity_poly.type
_entity_poly.pdbx_seq_one_letter_code
_entity_poly.pdbx_strand_id
1 'polypeptide(L)'
;MCRLRQKLIHHILQKPIWSNRSDGTFIFSNPPAALVNAKARSWFKEAMNGRRYVSDPYISVLTKRNCVTLSVPIKENNQIIGVLGADITV
;
A
#
# COMPACT_ATOMS: atom_id res chain seq x y z
N MET A 1 -21.42 2.21 19.60
CA MET A 1 -20.27 1.74 18.79
C MET A 1 -18.97 2.00 19.57
N CYS A 2 -18.07 1.01 19.66
CA CYS A 2 -16.91 1.06 20.55
C CYS A 2 -15.88 2.13 20.14
N ARG A 3 -15.52 3.05 21.07
CA ARG A 3 -14.59 4.18 20.87
C ARG A 3 -13.23 3.77 20.31
N LEU A 4 -12.79 2.54 20.59
CA LEU A 4 -11.54 1.97 20.08
C LEU A 4 -11.58 1.75 18.56
N ARG A 5 -12.70 1.22 18.03
CA ARG A 5 -12.88 0.98 16.58
C ARG A 5 -12.81 2.30 15.80
N GLN A 6 -13.43 3.35 16.31
CA GLN A 6 -13.44 4.66 15.66
C GLN A 6 -12.04 5.31 15.65
N LYS A 7 -11.30 5.21 16.77
CA LYS A 7 -9.91 5.70 16.84
C LYS A 7 -8.97 4.92 15.91
N LEU A 8 -9.11 3.59 15.84
CA LEU A 8 -8.32 2.74 14.93
C LEU A 8 -8.58 3.10 13.47
N ILE A 9 -9.84 3.21 13.05
CA ILE A 9 -10.20 3.61 11.69
C ILE A 9 -9.62 4.98 11.36
N HIS A 10 -9.77 5.96 12.25
CA HIS A 10 -9.25 7.30 12.03
C HIS A 10 -7.72 7.33 11.90
N HIS A 11 -7.00 6.53 12.70
CA HIS A 11 -5.53 6.47 12.64
C HIS A 11 -5.03 5.76 11.37
N ILE A 12 -5.73 4.73 10.89
CA ILE A 12 -5.37 3.98 9.68
C ILE A 12 -5.65 4.83 8.42
N LEU A 13 -6.80 5.50 8.36
CA LEU A 13 -7.22 6.27 7.18
C LEU A 13 -6.36 7.52 6.90
N GLN A 14 -5.56 7.97 7.88
CA GLN A 14 -4.62 9.09 7.68
C GLN A 14 -3.30 8.69 7.03
N LYS A 15 -3.03 7.40 6.88
CA LYS A 15 -1.78 6.91 6.29
C LYS A 15 -1.96 6.62 4.80
N PRO A 16 -0.93 6.84 3.97
CA PRO A 16 -0.97 6.46 2.57
C PRO A 16 -1.37 4.99 2.39
N ILE A 17 -2.42 4.72 1.62
CA ILE A 17 -2.90 3.39 1.29
C ILE A 17 -3.39 3.37 -0.15
N TRP A 18 -3.09 2.29 -0.87
CA TRP A 18 -3.42 2.17 -2.28
C TRP A 18 -3.65 0.72 -2.69
N SER A 19 -4.32 0.55 -3.82
CA SER A 19 -4.45 -0.75 -4.47
C SER A 19 -4.20 -0.64 -5.97
N ASN A 20 -3.64 -1.70 -6.54
CA ASN A 20 -3.32 -1.79 -7.96
C ASN A 20 -3.93 -3.04 -8.58
N ARG A 21 -4.27 -2.94 -9.87
CA ARG A 21 -4.50 -4.11 -10.74
C ARG A 21 -3.18 -4.83 -11.03
N SER A 22 -3.26 -6.04 -11.58
CA SER A 22 -2.10 -6.83 -12.01
C SER A 22 -1.23 -6.14 -13.08
N ASP A 23 -1.80 -5.19 -13.83
CA ASP A 23 -1.07 -4.34 -14.79
C ASP A 23 -0.44 -3.09 -14.14
N GLY A 24 -0.47 -2.96 -12.80
CA GLY A 24 0.11 -1.84 -12.07
C GLY A 24 -0.71 -0.55 -12.09
N THR A 25 -1.87 -0.52 -12.77
CA THR A 25 -2.78 0.63 -12.73
C THR A 25 -3.37 0.77 -11.32
N PHE A 26 -3.41 1.99 -10.79
CA PHE A 26 -4.03 2.26 -9.49
C PHE A 26 -5.56 2.13 -9.58
N ILE A 27 -6.15 1.37 -8.67
CA ILE A 27 -7.61 1.27 -8.47
C ILE A 27 -8.05 2.33 -7.45
N PHE A 28 -7.28 2.43 -6.37
CA PHE A 28 -7.49 3.39 -5.29
C PHE A 28 -6.15 3.88 -4.77
N SER A 29 -6.10 5.14 -4.35
CA SER A 29 -4.97 5.69 -3.61
C SER A 29 -5.47 6.85 -2.76
N ASN A 30 -5.14 6.82 -1.47
CA ASN A 30 -5.30 7.95 -0.58
C ASN A 30 -3.96 8.19 0.14
N PRO A 31 -3.28 9.34 -0.06
CA PRO A 31 -3.65 10.42 -0.97
C PRO A 31 -3.62 9.99 -2.46
N PRO A 32 -4.14 10.81 -3.39
CA PRO A 32 -4.07 10.50 -4.83
C PRO A 32 -2.66 10.11 -5.25
N ALA A 33 -2.55 9.07 -6.08
CA ALA A 33 -1.26 8.54 -6.49
C ALA A 33 -0.48 9.59 -7.27
N ALA A 34 0.77 9.85 -6.85
CA ALA A 34 1.70 10.70 -7.59
C ALA A 34 2.38 9.96 -8.76
N LEU A 35 2.09 8.68 -8.93
CA LEU A 35 2.68 7.81 -9.95
C LEU A 35 1.62 7.40 -10.97
N VAL A 36 2.00 7.38 -12.25
CA VAL A 36 1.14 6.91 -13.33
C VAL A 36 0.91 5.39 -13.25
N ASN A 37 1.92 4.61 -12.85
CA ASN A 37 1.82 3.15 -12.76
C ASN A 37 2.82 2.56 -11.74
N ALA A 38 2.43 1.45 -11.10
CA ALA A 38 3.20 0.80 -10.04
C ALA A 38 4.26 -0.21 -10.51
N LYS A 39 4.25 -0.69 -11.77
CA LYS A 39 5.07 -1.83 -12.24
C LYS A 39 6.56 -1.73 -11.95
N ALA A 40 7.12 -0.51 -11.94
CA ALA A 40 8.54 -0.30 -11.70
C ALA A 40 8.93 -0.44 -10.21
N ARG A 41 7.97 -0.37 -9.29
CA ARG A 41 8.22 -0.31 -7.84
C ARG A 41 8.49 -1.70 -7.25
N SER A 42 9.48 -1.79 -6.37
CA SER A 42 9.85 -3.04 -5.70
C SER A 42 8.69 -3.65 -4.93
N TRP A 43 7.95 -2.82 -4.16
CA TRP A 43 6.76 -3.27 -3.45
C TRP A 43 5.69 -3.86 -4.37
N PHE A 44 5.58 -3.42 -5.63
CA PHE A 44 4.64 -3.99 -6.58
C PHE A 44 5.14 -5.32 -7.12
N LYS A 45 6.41 -5.35 -7.57
CA LYS A 45 7.04 -6.56 -8.14
C LYS A 45 7.05 -7.72 -7.14
N GLU A 46 7.39 -7.44 -5.90
CA GLU A 46 7.43 -8.47 -4.83
C GLU A 46 6.03 -9.02 -4.52
N ALA A 47 5.03 -8.14 -4.41
CA ALA A 47 3.65 -8.56 -4.21
C ALA A 47 3.10 -9.37 -5.39
N MET A 48 3.37 -8.95 -6.63
CA MET A 48 2.96 -9.70 -7.82
C MET A 48 3.66 -11.06 -7.98
N ASN A 49 4.82 -11.25 -7.34
CA ASN A 49 5.48 -12.56 -7.18
C ASN A 49 4.91 -13.40 -6.03
N GLY A 50 3.82 -12.95 -5.41
CA GLY A 50 3.12 -13.67 -4.34
C GLY A 50 3.74 -13.50 -2.96
N ARG A 51 4.71 -12.60 -2.81
CA ARG A 51 5.41 -12.35 -1.53
C ARG A 51 4.84 -11.13 -0.82
N ARG A 52 4.91 -11.12 0.51
CA ARG A 52 4.72 -9.89 1.29
C ARG A 52 6.02 -9.09 1.20
N TYR A 53 5.91 -7.76 1.18
CA TYR A 53 7.07 -6.87 1.13
C TYR A 53 7.00 -5.85 2.26
N VAL A 54 8.17 -5.55 2.82
CA VAL A 54 8.42 -4.46 3.76
C VAL A 54 9.70 -3.77 3.29
N SER A 55 9.66 -2.46 3.08
CA SER A 55 10.87 -1.70 2.78
C SER A 55 11.72 -1.48 4.03
N ASP A 56 12.99 -1.16 3.83
CA ASP A 56 13.75 -0.44 4.85
C ASP A 56 13.07 0.91 5.18
N PRO A 57 13.28 1.47 6.39
CA PRO A 57 12.78 2.79 6.74
C PRO A 57 13.31 3.87 5.79
N TYR A 58 12.44 4.79 5.36
CA TYR A 58 12.79 5.92 4.50
C TYR A 58 11.90 7.13 4.79
N ILE A 59 12.28 8.31 4.27
CA ILE A 59 11.46 9.52 4.36
C ILE A 59 10.44 9.51 3.22
N SER A 60 9.15 9.45 3.54
CA SER A 60 8.07 9.50 2.56
C SER A 60 8.15 10.77 1.72
N VAL A 61 8.14 10.62 0.39
CA VAL A 61 8.07 11.78 -0.51
C VAL A 61 6.74 12.52 -0.34
N LEU A 62 5.67 11.80 -0.02
CA LEU A 62 4.31 12.33 0.14
C LEU A 62 4.14 13.03 1.50
N THR A 63 4.47 12.34 2.60
CA THR A 63 4.17 12.85 3.94
C THR A 63 5.32 13.60 4.60
N LYS A 64 6.54 13.53 4.04
CA LYS A 64 7.78 14.07 4.62
C LYS A 64 8.10 13.53 6.02
N ARG A 65 7.63 12.32 6.33
CA ARG A 65 7.85 11.62 7.61
C ARG A 65 8.56 10.30 7.37
N ASN A 66 9.28 9.82 8.38
CA ASN A 66 9.82 8.46 8.37
C ASN A 66 8.69 7.44 8.26
N CYS A 67 8.83 6.50 7.35
CA CYS A 67 7.89 5.41 7.16
C CYS A 67 8.57 4.16 6.61
N VAL A 68 7.81 3.07 6.62
CA VAL A 68 8.07 1.86 5.81
C VAL A 68 6.91 1.64 4.87
N THR A 69 7.19 1.16 3.66
CA THR A 69 6.15 0.70 2.73
C THR A 69 5.91 -0.79 2.94
N LEU A 70 4.65 -1.16 3.10
CA LEU A 70 4.17 -2.54 3.07
C LEU A 70 3.44 -2.81 1.76
N SER A 71 3.54 -4.04 1.27
CA SER A 71 2.61 -4.53 0.25
C SER A 71 2.33 -6.03 0.35
N VAL A 72 1.16 -6.42 -0.11
CA VAL A 72 0.68 -7.81 -0.12
C VAL A 72 -0.06 -8.12 -1.43
N PRO A 73 0.02 -9.37 -1.93
CA PRO A 73 -0.78 -9.80 -3.07
C PRO A 73 -2.27 -9.85 -2.71
N ILE A 74 -3.12 -9.39 -3.62
CA ILE A 74 -4.55 -9.66 -3.63
C ILE A 74 -4.76 -10.90 -4.49
N LYS A 75 -5.36 -11.94 -3.91
CA LYS A 75 -5.59 -13.22 -4.59
C LYS A 75 -7.07 -13.52 -4.75
N GLU A 76 -7.44 -14.04 -5.90
CA GLU A 76 -8.75 -14.61 -6.20
C GLU A 76 -8.53 -15.94 -6.91
N ASN A 77 -9.17 -17.02 -6.45
CA ASN A 77 -8.98 -18.38 -7.01
C ASN A 77 -7.50 -18.79 -7.17
N ASN A 78 -6.68 -18.47 -6.16
CA ASN A 78 -5.23 -18.70 -6.13
C ASN A 78 -4.41 -17.93 -7.20
N GLN A 79 -5.03 -17.08 -8.00
CA GLN A 79 -4.38 -16.15 -8.93
C GLN A 79 -4.18 -14.79 -8.27
N ILE A 80 -3.01 -14.18 -8.50
CA ILE A 80 -2.75 -12.81 -8.04
C ILE A 80 -3.38 -11.83 -9.01
N ILE A 81 -4.38 -11.09 -8.55
CA ILE A 81 -5.18 -10.15 -9.37
C ILE A 81 -4.80 -8.68 -9.11
N GLY A 82 -3.97 -8.43 -8.11
CA GLY A 82 -3.56 -7.08 -7.76
C GLY A 82 -2.69 -7.01 -6.52
N VAL A 83 -2.47 -5.79 -6.05
CA VAL A 83 -1.62 -5.48 -4.89
C VAL A 83 -2.37 -4.53 -3.96
N LEU A 84 -2.29 -4.77 -2.65
CA LEU A 84 -2.62 -3.78 -1.62
C LEU A 84 -1.32 -3.28 -1.03
N GLY A 85 -1.17 -1.95 -0.93
CA GLY A 85 0.01 -1.33 -0.32
C GLY A 85 -0.36 -0.20 0.64
N ALA A 86 0.52 0.06 1.59
CA ALA A 86 0.36 1.16 2.54
C ALA A 86 1.72 1.62 3.09
N ASP A 87 1.80 2.89 3.48
CA ASP A 87 2.91 3.39 4.28
C ASP A 87 2.53 3.36 5.77
N ILE A 88 3.47 2.92 6.61
CA ILE A 88 3.37 2.98 8.07
C ILE A 88 4.43 3.93 8.59
N THR A 89 4.00 5.00 9.27
CA THR A 89 4.90 5.88 10.03
C THR A 89 5.61 5.10 11.13
N VAL A 90 6.93 5.29 11.22
CA VAL A 90 7.83 4.74 12.24
C VAL A 90 8.30 5.85 13.17
#